data_AF-A0AA41WKF0-F1
#
_entry.id   AF-A0AA41WKF0-F1
#
_cell.length_a   1.000
_cell.length_b   1.000
_cell.length_c   1.000
_cell.angle_alpha   90.00
_cell.angle_beta   90.00
_cell.angle_gamma   90.00
#
_symmetry.space_group_name_H-M   'P 1'
#
loop_
_entity.id
_entity.type
_entity.pdbx_description
1 polymer ?
#
loop_
_entity_poly.entity_id
_entity_poly.type
_entity_poly.pdbx_seq_one_letter_code
_entity_poly.pdbx_strand_id
1 'polypeptide(L)'
;MTGTEQDSARRAQQAQEAAEAVRRSSDSGRAELQQAIERMQQLSANTQASRELIDGLSARTNEIRQITDVIQSIASQTNLLALNAAIEAARAGEAGRGFAVVADEVRSLAGRTSSATEEVERMVGDIREQSGAVVDYIQRQASELDEAAEQIAVIGEQFTGIAELAGDVEIQVAEIASGTASNHERLTSLFVALDQLRGDANDSNVQTRQLEQAAENLVAQAEQASEQLAEVQLDDYHQYIYDLARQGAAAIAARFEADIDAGMLSLDDLFDRNYKAQPGTDPTRYNTRFDRYADQVLPAIQEPLLTQHEALVYAIATTPEGYVPTHNRAFSAPPTGDPQVDRVKSRSKRLFNDRTGGRCGSHERRLLLQTYSRDTGELMHDLSVPIMVRGRHWGGLRLGYRPEDSVIAQGDSAIH
;
A
#
# COMPACT_ATOMS: atom_id res chain seq x y z
N MET A 1 -8.39 -13.25 -0.44
CA MET A 1 -8.07 -12.77 -1.81
C MET A 1 -8.84 -13.49 -2.91
N THR A 2 -9.15 -14.79 -2.79
CA THR A 2 -10.11 -15.45 -3.69
C THR A 2 -11.52 -14.85 -3.60
N GLY A 3 -11.96 -14.44 -2.42
CA GLY A 3 -13.26 -13.78 -2.23
C GLY A 3 -13.39 -12.44 -2.95
N THR A 4 -12.32 -11.63 -3.01
CA THR A 4 -12.33 -10.34 -3.72
C THR A 4 -12.49 -10.50 -5.23
N GLU A 5 -11.81 -11.48 -5.85
CA GLU A 5 -11.99 -11.74 -7.29
C GLU A 5 -13.37 -12.32 -7.60
N GLN A 6 -13.89 -13.21 -6.75
CA GLN A 6 -15.25 -13.74 -6.88
C GLN A 6 -16.32 -12.66 -6.72
N ASP A 7 -16.11 -11.72 -5.80
CA ASP A 7 -17.02 -10.58 -5.62
C ASP A 7 -16.92 -9.60 -6.79
N SER A 8 -15.73 -9.35 -7.35
CA SER A 8 -15.56 -8.55 -8.57
C SER A 8 -16.27 -9.18 -9.77
N ALA A 9 -16.13 -10.50 -9.98
CA ALA A 9 -16.82 -11.22 -11.04
C ALA A 9 -18.35 -11.16 -10.87
N ARG A 10 -18.85 -11.32 -9.64
CA ARG A 10 -20.29 -11.21 -9.35
C ARG A 10 -20.81 -9.80 -9.61
N ARG A 11 -20.07 -8.76 -9.21
CA ARG A 11 -20.43 -7.36 -9.46
C ARG A 11 -20.42 -7.02 -10.94
N ALA A 12 -19.43 -7.53 -11.68
CA ALA A 12 -19.39 -7.39 -13.13
C ALA A 12 -20.64 -8.01 -13.77
N GLN A 13 -21.01 -9.24 -13.40
CA GLN A 13 -22.23 -9.87 -13.91
C GLN A 13 -23.50 -9.06 -13.59
N GLN A 14 -23.63 -8.57 -12.35
CA GLN A 14 -24.77 -7.71 -11.97
C GLN A 14 -24.83 -6.41 -12.76
N ALA A 15 -23.67 -5.79 -13.02
CA ALA A 15 -23.59 -4.58 -13.83
C ALA A 15 -23.94 -4.85 -15.30
N GLN A 16 -23.56 -6.01 -15.85
CA GLN A 16 -23.95 -6.43 -17.19
C GLN A 16 -25.47 -6.61 -17.30
N GLU A 17 -26.08 -7.35 -16.37
CA GLU A 17 -27.53 -7.56 -16.33
C GLU A 17 -28.29 -6.23 -16.21
N ALA A 18 -27.78 -5.29 -15.41
CA ALA A 18 -28.34 -3.96 -15.28
C ALA A 18 -28.23 -3.14 -16.59
N ALA A 19 -27.07 -3.18 -17.25
CA ALA A 19 -26.87 -2.49 -18.53
C ALA A 19 -27.78 -3.05 -19.63
N GLU A 20 -27.91 -4.37 -19.72
CA GLU A 20 -28.84 -5.03 -20.65
C GLU A 20 -30.30 -4.68 -20.36
N ALA A 21 -30.68 -4.54 -19.08
CA ALA A 21 -32.02 -4.11 -18.69
C ALA A 21 -32.27 -2.65 -19.10
N VAL A 22 -31.30 -1.75 -18.89
CA VAL A 22 -31.38 -0.35 -19.31
C VAL A 22 -31.49 -0.25 -20.83
N ARG A 23 -30.67 -0.99 -21.59
CA ARG A 23 -30.73 -1.01 -23.05
C ARG A 23 -32.10 -1.44 -23.56
N ARG A 24 -32.63 -2.56 -23.05
CA ARG A 24 -33.98 -3.03 -23.40
C ARG A 24 -35.06 -2.01 -23.05
N SER A 25 -34.95 -1.36 -21.89
CA SER A 25 -35.89 -0.31 -21.48
C SER A 25 -35.83 0.90 -22.42
N SER A 26 -34.63 1.28 -22.86
CA SER A 26 -34.45 2.37 -23.83
C SER A 26 -35.02 2.03 -25.20
N ASP A 27 -34.79 0.80 -25.69
CA ASP A 27 -35.36 0.34 -26.96
C ASP A 27 -36.88 0.31 -26.92
N SER A 28 -37.47 -0.16 -25.81
CA SER A 28 -38.92 -0.10 -25.58
C SER A 28 -39.43 1.34 -25.54
N GLY A 29 -38.74 2.24 -24.83
CA GLY A 29 -39.09 3.66 -24.76
C GLY A 29 -39.05 4.33 -26.14
N ARG A 30 -38.07 4.00 -26.98
CA ARG A 30 -37.99 4.48 -28.36
C ARG A 30 -39.16 3.99 -29.21
N ALA A 31 -39.57 2.73 -29.05
CA ALA A 31 -40.72 2.19 -29.77
C ALA A 31 -42.03 2.90 -29.36
N GLU A 32 -42.20 3.21 -28.07
CA GLU A 32 -43.35 3.98 -27.59
C GLU A 32 -43.34 5.43 -28.11
N LEU A 33 -42.17 6.08 -28.14
CA LEU A 33 -42.04 7.42 -28.72
C LEU A 33 -42.35 7.44 -30.20
N GLN A 34 -41.92 6.42 -30.95
CA GLN A 34 -42.26 6.31 -32.37
C GLN A 34 -43.78 6.25 -32.59
N GLN A 35 -44.49 5.48 -31.76
CA GLN A 35 -45.97 5.46 -31.78
C GLN A 35 -46.56 6.82 -31.39
N ALA A 36 -45.96 7.54 -30.45
CA ALA A 36 -46.40 8.89 -30.08
C ALA A 36 -46.23 9.87 -31.25
N ILE A 37 -45.09 9.83 -31.97
CA ILE A 37 -44.85 10.65 -33.17
C ILE A 37 -45.91 10.39 -34.24
N GLU A 38 -46.20 9.12 -34.52
CA GLU A 38 -47.23 8.74 -35.50
C GLU A 38 -48.62 9.27 -35.10
N ARG A 39 -48.97 9.20 -33.81
CA ARG A 39 -50.22 9.78 -33.30
C ARG A 39 -50.26 11.30 -33.43
N MET A 40 -49.13 11.99 -33.20
CA MET A 40 -49.02 13.44 -33.35
C MET A 40 -49.18 13.85 -34.82
N GLN A 41 -48.58 13.12 -35.75
CA GLN A 41 -48.76 13.34 -37.19
C GLN A 41 -50.22 13.15 -37.60
N GLN A 42 -50.88 12.10 -37.10
CA GLN A 42 -52.31 11.89 -37.36
C GLN A 42 -53.17 13.01 -36.77
N LEU A 43 -52.86 13.49 -35.57
CA LEU A 43 -53.60 14.56 -34.92
C LEU A 43 -53.40 15.90 -35.67
N SER A 44 -52.19 16.18 -36.15
CA SER A 44 -51.89 17.32 -37.01
C SER A 44 -52.68 17.27 -38.32
N ALA A 45 -52.74 16.11 -38.97
CA ALA A 45 -53.57 15.92 -40.18
C ALA A 45 -55.07 16.15 -39.90
N ASN A 46 -55.58 15.67 -38.75
CA ASN A 46 -56.98 15.89 -38.36
C ASN A 46 -57.28 17.37 -38.05
N THR A 47 -56.34 18.07 -37.42
CA THR A 47 -56.44 19.53 -37.16
C THR A 47 -56.47 20.30 -38.48
N GLN A 48 -55.64 19.94 -39.44
CA GLN A 48 -55.63 20.56 -40.77
C GLN A 48 -56.95 20.29 -41.53
N ALA A 49 -57.46 19.06 -41.50
CA ALA A 49 -58.76 18.73 -42.10
C ALA A 49 -59.92 19.51 -41.43
N SER A 50 -59.87 19.66 -40.11
CA SER A 50 -60.87 20.46 -39.36
C SER A 50 -60.84 21.93 -39.77
N ARG A 51 -59.65 22.49 -40.02
CA ARG A 51 -59.49 23.84 -40.55
C ARG A 51 -60.17 24.01 -41.91
N GLU A 52 -59.94 23.09 -42.83
CA GLU A 52 -60.55 23.12 -44.17
C GLU A 52 -62.09 23.07 -44.11
N LEU A 53 -62.65 22.26 -43.20
CA LEU A 53 -64.10 22.19 -42.99
C LEU A 53 -64.68 23.53 -42.47
N ILE A 54 -63.97 24.20 -41.55
CA ILE A 54 -64.40 25.49 -41.00
C ILE A 54 -64.24 26.62 -42.03
N ASP A 55 -63.17 26.61 -42.83
CA ASP A 55 -63.02 27.54 -43.95
C ASP A 55 -64.17 27.37 -44.96
N GLY A 56 -64.57 26.13 -45.25
CA GLY A 56 -65.74 25.82 -46.07
C GLY A 56 -67.06 26.30 -45.46
N LEU A 57 -67.24 26.15 -44.14
CA LEU A 57 -68.41 26.66 -43.42
C LEU A 57 -68.47 28.19 -43.48
N SER A 58 -67.33 28.87 -43.33
CA SER A 58 -67.21 30.32 -43.42
C SER A 58 -67.59 30.82 -44.82
N ALA A 59 -67.13 30.15 -45.88
CA ALA A 59 -67.52 30.46 -47.26
C ALA A 59 -69.04 30.32 -47.47
N ARG A 60 -69.65 29.21 -47.05
CA ARG A 60 -71.10 28.99 -47.16
C ARG A 60 -71.91 30.00 -46.35
N THR A 61 -71.43 30.37 -45.17
CA THR A 61 -72.07 31.38 -44.31
C THR A 61 -72.06 32.76 -45.00
N ASN A 62 -70.97 33.11 -45.69
CA ASN A 62 -70.89 34.32 -46.51
C ASN A 62 -71.85 34.31 -47.71
N GLU A 63 -71.99 33.16 -48.38
CA GLU A 63 -72.98 33.01 -49.48
C GLU A 63 -74.41 33.20 -48.98
N ILE A 64 -74.76 32.59 -47.84
CA ILE A 64 -76.09 32.76 -47.23
C ILE A 64 -76.33 34.23 -46.90
N ARG A 65 -75.36 34.93 -46.30
CA ARG A 65 -75.44 36.38 -46.02
C ARG A 65 -75.79 37.17 -47.27
N GLN A 66 -75.08 36.91 -48.37
CA GLN A 66 -75.31 37.61 -49.64
C GLN A 66 -76.73 37.34 -50.19
N ILE A 67 -77.25 36.12 -50.02
CA ILE A 67 -78.62 35.78 -50.42
C ILE A 67 -79.64 36.51 -49.54
N THR A 68 -79.44 36.52 -48.21
CA THR A 68 -80.32 37.26 -47.29
C THR A 68 -80.31 38.77 -47.57
N ASP A 69 -79.16 39.37 -47.89
CA ASP A 69 -79.08 40.79 -48.28
C ASP A 69 -79.97 41.10 -49.50
N VAL A 70 -79.99 40.20 -50.49
CA VAL A 70 -80.84 40.31 -51.68
C VAL A 70 -82.32 40.16 -51.33
N ILE A 71 -82.69 39.17 -50.50
CA ILE A 71 -84.07 38.96 -50.06
C ILE A 71 -84.58 40.18 -49.28
N GLN A 72 -83.75 40.74 -48.40
CA GLN A 72 -84.07 41.93 -47.61
C GLN A 72 -84.32 43.15 -48.51
N SER A 73 -83.51 43.32 -49.55
CA SER A 73 -83.70 44.34 -50.59
C SER A 73 -85.01 44.14 -51.35
N ILE A 74 -85.34 42.91 -51.76
CA ILE A 74 -86.60 42.58 -52.43
C ILE A 74 -87.80 42.84 -51.52
N ALA A 75 -87.74 42.44 -50.25
CA ALA A 75 -88.80 42.66 -49.28
C ALA A 75 -89.04 44.17 -49.06
N SER A 76 -87.96 44.95 -48.93
CA SER A 76 -88.02 46.41 -48.81
C SER A 76 -88.64 47.08 -50.04
N GLN A 77 -88.24 46.66 -51.25
CA GLN A 77 -88.83 47.15 -52.50
C GLN A 77 -90.31 46.76 -52.62
N THR A 78 -90.66 45.54 -52.27
CA THR A 78 -92.05 45.03 -52.30
C THR A 78 -92.92 45.80 -51.32
N ASN A 79 -92.42 46.10 -50.13
CA ASN A 79 -93.11 46.92 -49.14
C ASN A 79 -93.36 48.36 -49.65
N LEU A 80 -92.39 48.96 -50.34
CA LEU A 80 -92.55 50.28 -50.99
C LEU A 80 -93.56 50.24 -52.15
N LEU A 81 -93.51 49.20 -52.99
CA LEU A 81 -94.47 48.99 -54.08
C LEU A 81 -95.89 48.82 -53.55
N ALA A 82 -96.07 48.02 -52.51
CA ALA A 82 -97.34 47.79 -51.85
C ALA A 82 -97.89 49.07 -51.20
N LEU A 83 -97.02 49.87 -50.59
CA LEU A 83 -97.39 51.18 -50.04
C LEU A 83 -97.89 52.13 -51.15
N ASN A 84 -97.18 52.21 -52.28
CA ASN A 84 -97.60 53.03 -53.42
C ASN A 84 -98.95 52.55 -54.00
N ALA A 85 -99.15 51.23 -54.08
CA ALA A 85 -100.42 50.65 -54.52
C ALA A 85 -101.57 50.94 -53.55
N ALA A 86 -101.34 50.88 -52.24
CA ALA A 86 -102.32 51.24 -51.22
C ALA A 86 -102.72 52.72 -51.30
N ILE A 87 -101.75 53.62 -51.54
CA ILE A 87 -102.00 55.06 -51.75
C ILE A 87 -102.88 55.28 -52.98
N GLU A 88 -102.57 54.64 -54.11
CA GLU A 88 -103.34 54.82 -55.34
C GLU A 88 -104.74 54.17 -55.25
N ALA A 89 -104.86 53.04 -54.56
CA ALA A 89 -106.15 52.42 -54.26
C ALA A 89 -107.04 53.31 -53.39
N ALA A 90 -106.48 53.98 -52.38
CA ALA A 90 -107.19 54.97 -51.57
C ALA A 90 -107.65 56.18 -52.42
N ARG A 91 -106.82 56.58 -53.40
CA ARG A 91 -107.10 57.68 -54.33
C ARG A 91 -108.26 57.38 -55.29
N ALA A 92 -108.45 56.12 -55.66
CA ALA A 92 -109.55 55.65 -56.49
C ALA A 92 -110.90 55.52 -55.75
N GLY A 93 -110.95 55.76 -54.43
CA GLY A 93 -112.18 55.75 -53.64
C GLY A 93 -112.86 54.37 -53.58
N GLU A 94 -114.19 54.33 -53.74
CA GLU A 94 -114.98 53.08 -53.69
C GLU A 94 -114.54 52.03 -54.71
N ALA A 95 -114.07 52.45 -55.89
CA ALA A 95 -113.61 51.53 -56.95
C ALA A 95 -112.27 50.85 -56.61
N GLY A 96 -111.46 51.44 -55.72
CA GLY A 96 -110.14 50.93 -55.32
C GLY A 96 -110.16 50.01 -54.10
N ARG A 97 -111.32 49.79 -53.47
CA ARG A 97 -111.44 49.12 -52.16
C ARG A 97 -110.89 47.69 -52.15
N GLY A 98 -111.09 46.92 -53.23
CA GLY A 98 -110.52 45.58 -53.38
C GLY A 98 -108.99 45.59 -53.58
N PHE A 99 -108.46 46.58 -54.29
CA PHE A 99 -107.01 46.74 -54.48
C PHE A 99 -106.31 47.18 -53.19
N ALA A 100 -106.96 47.99 -52.35
CA ALA A 100 -106.42 48.40 -51.06
C ALA A 100 -106.17 47.20 -50.13
N VAL A 101 -107.11 46.25 -50.07
CA VAL A 101 -106.96 45.02 -49.26
C VAL A 101 -105.79 44.16 -49.75
N VAL A 102 -105.63 44.00 -51.07
CA VAL A 102 -104.51 43.25 -51.64
C VAL A 102 -103.18 43.96 -51.37
N ALA A 103 -103.13 45.29 -51.49
CA ALA A 103 -101.93 46.07 -51.21
C ALA A 103 -101.50 45.96 -49.74
N ASP A 104 -102.44 46.00 -48.78
CA ASP A 104 -102.14 45.82 -47.36
C ASP A 104 -101.65 44.39 -47.05
N GLU A 105 -102.21 43.35 -47.69
CA GLU A 105 -101.75 41.97 -47.53
C GLU A 105 -100.33 41.77 -48.10
N VAL A 106 -100.03 42.32 -49.28
CA VAL A 106 -98.68 42.29 -49.87
C VAL A 106 -97.69 43.04 -48.99
N ARG A 107 -98.10 44.19 -48.41
CA ARG A 107 -97.28 44.96 -47.48
C ARG A 107 -96.98 44.16 -46.21
N SER A 108 -98.00 43.52 -45.63
CA SER A 108 -97.85 42.63 -44.47
C SER A 108 -96.89 41.47 -44.76
N LEU A 109 -97.03 40.82 -45.92
CA LEU A 109 -96.15 39.73 -46.35
C LEU A 109 -94.71 40.20 -46.55
N ALA A 110 -94.49 41.38 -47.13
CA ALA A 110 -93.18 41.99 -47.28
C ALA A 110 -92.54 42.29 -45.91
N GLY A 111 -93.32 42.81 -44.95
CA GLY A 111 -92.88 43.02 -43.57
C GLY A 111 -92.48 41.71 -42.88
N ARG A 112 -93.30 40.67 -42.98
CA ARG A 112 -92.98 39.33 -42.43
C ARG A 112 -91.73 38.74 -43.07
N THR A 113 -91.54 38.94 -44.38
CA THR A 113 -90.32 38.51 -45.09
C THR A 113 -89.10 39.26 -44.56
N SER A 114 -89.18 40.57 -44.37
CA SER A 114 -88.10 41.37 -43.79
C SER A 114 -87.68 40.86 -42.41
N SER A 115 -88.63 40.70 -41.50
CA SER A 115 -88.33 40.23 -40.14
C SER A 115 -87.75 38.82 -40.12
N ALA A 116 -88.22 37.92 -40.98
CA ALA A 116 -87.62 36.58 -41.11
C ALA A 116 -86.19 36.64 -41.66
N THR A 117 -85.91 37.56 -42.58
CA THR A 117 -84.58 37.72 -43.17
C THR A 117 -83.58 38.29 -42.16
N GLU A 118 -84.01 39.26 -41.33
CA GLU A 118 -83.23 39.78 -40.20
C GLU A 118 -82.91 38.69 -39.16
N GLU A 119 -83.84 37.77 -38.89
CA GLU A 119 -83.60 36.65 -37.98
C GLU A 119 -82.56 35.67 -38.54
N VAL A 120 -82.60 35.38 -39.85
CA VAL A 120 -81.58 34.58 -40.53
C VAL A 120 -80.22 35.29 -40.51
N GLU A 121 -80.18 36.59 -40.76
CA GLU A 121 -78.94 37.39 -40.71
C GLU A 121 -78.27 37.30 -39.32
N ARG A 122 -79.07 37.39 -38.25
CA ARG A 122 -78.58 37.19 -36.88
C ARG A 122 -78.01 35.78 -36.67
N MET A 123 -78.72 34.73 -37.08
CA MET A 123 -78.23 33.35 -36.97
C MET A 123 -76.93 33.10 -37.75
N VAL A 124 -76.82 33.68 -38.95
CA VAL A 124 -75.60 33.64 -39.78
C VAL A 124 -74.45 34.38 -39.11
N GLY A 125 -74.74 35.52 -38.46
CA GLY A 125 -73.80 36.25 -37.61
C GLY A 125 -73.26 35.40 -36.46
N ASP A 126 -74.16 34.75 -35.71
CA ASP A 126 -73.82 33.86 -34.59
C ASP A 126 -72.93 32.69 -35.07
N ILE A 127 -73.27 32.05 -36.20
CA ILE A 127 -72.46 30.96 -36.80
C ILE A 127 -71.06 31.45 -37.16
N ARG A 128 -70.94 32.66 -37.71
CA ARG A 128 -69.64 33.23 -38.10
C ARG A 128 -68.76 33.51 -36.88
N GLU A 129 -69.32 34.08 -35.82
CA GLU A 129 -68.60 34.34 -34.58
C GLU A 129 -68.10 33.03 -33.96
N GLN A 130 -68.97 32.02 -33.85
CA GLN A 130 -68.60 30.70 -33.36
C GLN A 130 -67.54 30.03 -34.24
N SER A 131 -67.65 30.13 -35.56
CA SER A 131 -66.65 29.60 -36.49
C SER A 131 -65.29 30.28 -36.30
N GLY A 132 -65.26 31.59 -36.07
CA GLY A 132 -64.04 32.33 -35.75
C GLY A 132 -63.36 31.81 -34.48
N ALA A 133 -64.12 31.60 -33.41
CA ALA A 133 -63.60 31.02 -32.17
C ALA A 133 -63.03 29.60 -32.37
N VAL A 134 -63.63 28.81 -33.26
CA VAL A 134 -63.11 27.47 -33.62
C VAL A 134 -61.79 27.57 -34.40
N VAL A 135 -61.65 28.54 -35.31
CA VAL A 135 -60.37 28.77 -36.03
C VAL A 135 -59.24 29.10 -35.05
N ASP A 136 -59.49 30.01 -34.10
CA ASP A 136 -58.49 30.38 -33.08
C ASP A 136 -58.10 29.16 -32.22
N TYR A 137 -59.08 28.33 -31.85
CA TYR A 137 -58.84 27.09 -31.12
C TYR A 137 -57.96 26.10 -31.92
N ILE A 138 -58.27 25.91 -33.21
CA ILE A 138 -57.52 25.04 -34.13
C ILE A 138 -56.07 25.54 -34.29
N GLN A 139 -55.85 26.85 -34.42
CA GLN A 139 -54.51 27.43 -34.52
C GLN A 139 -53.68 27.20 -33.26
N ARG A 140 -54.28 27.42 -32.07
CA ARG A 140 -53.60 27.13 -30.80
C ARG A 140 -53.26 25.65 -30.69
N GLN A 141 -54.20 24.77 -31.07
CA GLN A 141 -53.98 23.32 -31.03
C GLN A 141 -52.87 22.88 -32.00
N ALA A 142 -52.75 23.50 -33.17
CA ALA A 142 -51.65 23.24 -34.09
C ALA A 142 -50.28 23.63 -33.48
N SER A 143 -50.21 24.79 -32.82
CA SER A 143 -48.98 25.22 -32.11
C SER A 143 -48.60 24.25 -30.99
N GLU A 144 -49.57 23.83 -30.18
CA GLU A 144 -49.35 22.86 -29.09
C GLU A 144 -48.87 21.50 -29.61
N LEU A 145 -49.36 21.09 -30.78
CA LEU A 145 -48.92 19.86 -31.45
C LEU A 145 -47.47 19.95 -31.93
N ASP A 146 -47.07 21.07 -32.52
CA ASP A 146 -45.70 21.28 -32.99
C ASP A 146 -44.72 21.29 -31.81
N GLU A 147 -45.04 21.99 -30.72
CA GLU A 147 -44.21 22.01 -29.49
C GLU A 147 -44.06 20.61 -28.88
N ALA A 148 -45.16 19.85 -28.80
CA ALA A 148 -45.11 18.49 -28.27
C ALA A 148 -44.36 17.53 -29.19
N ALA A 149 -44.40 17.72 -30.51
CA ALA A 149 -43.59 16.94 -31.45
C ALA A 149 -42.09 17.22 -31.27
N GLU A 150 -41.70 18.48 -31.05
CA GLU A 150 -40.32 18.86 -30.75
C GLU A 150 -39.83 18.23 -29.44
N GLN A 151 -40.65 18.28 -28.38
CA GLN A 151 -40.33 17.64 -27.09
C GLN A 151 -40.14 16.13 -27.23
N ILE A 152 -41.02 15.45 -27.97
CA ILE A 152 -40.91 14.00 -28.22
C ILE A 152 -39.60 13.67 -28.96
N ALA A 153 -39.19 14.49 -29.93
CA ALA A 153 -37.93 14.30 -30.63
C ALA A 153 -36.72 14.37 -29.69
N VAL A 154 -36.70 15.37 -28.79
CA VAL A 154 -35.64 15.51 -27.78
C VAL A 154 -35.58 14.29 -26.84
N ILE A 155 -36.74 13.79 -26.40
CA ILE A 155 -36.79 12.57 -25.57
C ILE A 155 -36.25 11.36 -26.36
N GLY A 156 -36.52 11.28 -27.66
CA GLY A 156 -35.97 10.24 -28.54
C GLY A 156 -34.44 10.24 -28.62
N GLU A 157 -33.83 11.43 -28.69
CA GLU A 157 -32.37 11.58 -28.62
C GLU A 157 -31.83 11.14 -27.25
N GLN A 158 -32.50 11.49 -26.16
CA GLN A 158 -32.10 11.09 -24.81
C GLN A 158 -32.09 9.56 -24.64
N PHE A 159 -33.11 8.85 -25.13
CA PHE A 159 -33.10 7.39 -25.10
C PHE A 159 -31.99 6.78 -25.96
N THR A 160 -31.63 7.43 -27.07
CA THR A 160 -30.47 7.01 -27.88
C THR A 160 -29.19 7.12 -27.06
N GLY A 161 -28.96 8.26 -26.39
CA GLY A 161 -27.80 8.43 -25.51
C GLY A 161 -27.77 7.45 -24.34
N ILE A 162 -28.92 7.14 -23.73
CA ILE A 162 -29.00 6.13 -22.66
C ILE A 162 -28.63 4.73 -23.19
N ALA A 163 -29.08 4.35 -24.39
CA ALA A 163 -28.74 3.07 -25.00
C ALA A 163 -27.26 2.96 -25.37
N GLU A 164 -26.63 4.05 -25.80
CA GLU A 164 -25.18 4.13 -26.05
C GLU A 164 -24.39 3.98 -24.75
N LEU A 165 -24.75 4.74 -23.71
CA LEU A 165 -24.11 4.64 -22.38
C LEU A 165 -24.23 3.23 -21.79
N ALA A 166 -25.39 2.57 -21.95
CA ALA A 166 -25.55 1.19 -21.53
C ALA A 166 -24.58 0.24 -22.26
N GLY A 167 -24.32 0.49 -23.55
CA GLY A 167 -23.33 -0.27 -24.30
C GLY A 167 -21.89 -0.02 -23.89
N ASP A 168 -21.54 1.21 -23.56
CA ASP A 168 -20.22 1.51 -23.02
C ASP A 168 -20.00 0.79 -21.67
N VAL A 169 -21.04 0.73 -20.83
CA VAL A 169 -20.99 -0.02 -19.56
C VAL A 169 -20.81 -1.51 -19.82
N GLU A 170 -21.51 -2.11 -20.78
CA GLU A 170 -21.33 -3.53 -21.14
C GLU A 170 -19.88 -3.82 -21.57
N ILE A 171 -19.26 -2.95 -22.38
CA ILE A 171 -17.86 -3.09 -22.80
C ILE A 171 -16.92 -3.02 -21.60
N GLN A 172 -17.07 -2.01 -20.74
CA GLN A 172 -16.23 -1.84 -19.55
C GLN A 172 -16.35 -3.03 -18.59
N VAL A 173 -17.56 -3.55 -18.41
CA VAL A 173 -17.82 -4.72 -17.57
C VAL A 173 -17.13 -5.97 -18.14
N ALA A 174 -17.15 -6.16 -19.46
CA ALA A 174 -16.44 -7.26 -20.11
C ALA A 174 -14.92 -7.15 -19.91
N GLU A 175 -14.35 -5.94 -19.98
CA GLU A 175 -12.93 -5.69 -19.69
C GLU A 175 -12.58 -6.00 -18.24
N ILE A 176 -13.42 -5.58 -17.29
CA ILE A 176 -13.24 -5.88 -15.86
C ILE A 176 -13.27 -7.39 -15.63
N ALA A 177 -14.25 -8.10 -16.19
CA ALA A 177 -14.35 -9.55 -16.05
C ALA A 177 -13.11 -10.28 -16.59
N SER A 178 -12.60 -9.85 -17.75
CA SER A 178 -11.35 -10.36 -18.33
C SER A 178 -10.14 -10.06 -17.45
N GLY A 179 -10.03 -8.82 -16.92
CA GLY A 179 -8.97 -8.42 -16.01
C GLY A 179 -8.96 -9.21 -14.69
N THR A 180 -10.13 -9.44 -14.10
CA THR A 180 -10.32 -10.30 -12.92
C THR A 180 -9.88 -11.73 -13.19
N ALA A 181 -10.24 -12.31 -14.34
CA ALA A 181 -9.78 -13.65 -14.72
C ALA A 181 -8.24 -13.73 -14.84
N SER A 182 -7.62 -12.75 -15.51
CA SER A 182 -6.14 -12.71 -15.62
C SER A 182 -5.46 -12.52 -14.26
N ASN A 183 -6.00 -11.66 -13.40
CA ASN A 183 -5.49 -11.48 -12.05
C ASN A 183 -5.58 -12.77 -11.23
N HIS A 184 -6.67 -13.52 -11.36
CA HIS A 184 -6.83 -14.80 -10.69
C HIS A 184 -5.71 -15.80 -11.05
N GLU A 185 -5.38 -15.92 -12.35
CA GLU A 185 -4.28 -16.76 -12.82
C GLU A 185 -2.91 -16.28 -12.30
N ARG A 186 -2.66 -14.96 -12.32
CA ARG A 186 -1.42 -14.36 -11.79
C ARG A 186 -1.26 -14.61 -10.29
N LEU A 187 -2.33 -14.44 -9.51
CA LEU A 187 -2.32 -14.70 -8.07
C LEU A 187 -2.08 -16.18 -7.77
N THR A 188 -2.70 -17.08 -8.53
CA THR A 188 -2.45 -18.53 -8.41
C THR A 188 -0.98 -18.86 -8.65
N SER A 189 -0.38 -18.28 -9.68
CA SER A 189 1.05 -18.45 -9.99
C SER A 189 1.95 -17.88 -8.89
N LEU A 190 1.57 -16.74 -8.32
CA LEU A 190 2.30 -16.10 -7.23
C LEU A 190 2.28 -16.94 -5.94
N PHE A 191 1.16 -17.62 -5.65
CA PHE A 191 1.10 -18.55 -4.52
C PHE A 191 2.04 -19.74 -4.71
N VAL A 192 2.12 -20.31 -5.92
CA VAL A 192 3.08 -21.38 -6.23
C VAL A 192 4.52 -20.89 -6.05
N ALA A 193 4.84 -19.70 -6.54
CA ALA A 193 6.17 -19.11 -6.38
C ALA A 193 6.54 -18.83 -4.90
N LEU A 194 5.56 -18.39 -4.09
CA LEU A 194 5.76 -18.18 -2.66
C LEU A 194 6.00 -19.49 -1.90
N ASP A 195 5.29 -20.56 -2.26
CA ASP A 195 5.50 -21.88 -1.66
C ASP A 195 6.89 -22.41 -1.98
N GLN A 196 7.34 -22.23 -3.24
CA GLN A 196 8.69 -22.58 -3.66
C GLN A 196 9.77 -21.78 -2.91
N LEU A 197 9.62 -20.46 -2.81
CA LEU A 197 10.54 -19.61 -2.03
C LEU A 197 10.61 -20.01 -0.56
N ARG A 198 9.49 -20.44 0.02
CA ARG A 198 9.45 -20.94 1.40
C ARG A 198 10.25 -22.24 1.53
N GLY A 199 10.16 -23.13 0.54
CA GLY A 199 11.00 -24.33 0.44
C GLY A 199 12.49 -23.99 0.37
N ASP A 200 12.88 -23.13 -0.57
CA ASP A 200 14.26 -22.69 -0.77
C ASP A 200 14.86 -22.05 0.50
N ALA A 201 14.08 -21.22 1.19
CA ALA A 201 14.50 -20.59 2.45
C ALA A 201 14.72 -21.62 3.57
N ASN A 202 13.90 -22.68 3.61
CA ASN A 202 14.08 -23.75 4.59
C ASN A 202 15.33 -24.59 4.28
N ASP A 203 15.56 -24.92 3.02
CA ASP A 203 16.75 -25.65 2.58
C ASP A 203 18.03 -24.84 2.82
N SER A 204 17.99 -23.53 2.56
CA SER A 204 19.09 -22.61 2.87
C SER A 204 19.41 -22.58 4.38
N ASN A 205 18.40 -22.56 5.24
CA ASN A 205 18.62 -22.67 6.70
C ASN A 205 19.28 -23.99 7.10
N VAL A 206 18.92 -25.10 6.47
CA VAL A 206 19.57 -26.40 6.70
C VAL A 206 21.03 -26.36 6.25
N GLN A 207 21.32 -25.81 5.07
CA GLN A 207 22.67 -25.68 4.56
C GLN A 207 23.56 -24.78 5.44
N THR A 208 23.03 -23.67 5.94
CA THR A 208 23.76 -22.79 6.86
C THR A 208 24.19 -23.52 8.13
N ARG A 209 23.29 -24.30 8.74
CA ARG A 209 23.63 -25.11 9.93
C ARG A 209 24.67 -26.18 9.62
N GLN A 210 24.60 -26.80 8.44
CA GLN A 210 25.62 -27.76 8.01
C GLN A 210 26.98 -27.10 7.82
N LEU A 211 27.01 -25.89 7.27
CA LEU A 211 28.22 -25.10 7.09
C LEU A 211 28.84 -24.68 8.43
N GLU A 212 28.02 -24.25 9.39
CA GLU A 212 28.45 -23.96 10.77
C GLU A 212 29.13 -25.18 11.39
N GLN A 213 28.49 -26.35 11.30
CA GLN A 213 29.05 -27.59 11.83
C GLN A 213 30.37 -28.01 11.14
N ALA A 214 30.44 -27.82 9.81
CA ALA A 214 31.65 -28.10 9.04
C ALA A 214 32.80 -27.16 9.44
N ALA A 215 32.50 -25.87 9.66
CA ALA A 215 33.48 -24.89 10.12
C ALA A 215 34.02 -25.24 11.51
N GLU A 216 33.16 -25.62 12.46
CA GLU A 216 33.57 -26.09 13.79
C GLU A 216 34.51 -27.31 13.71
N ASN A 217 34.19 -28.28 12.85
CA ASN A 217 35.02 -29.46 12.66
C ASN A 217 36.39 -29.13 12.06
N LEU A 218 36.44 -28.21 11.08
CA LEU A 218 37.70 -27.75 10.48
C LEU A 218 38.59 -27.05 11.49
N VAL A 219 38.02 -26.20 12.35
CA VAL A 219 38.77 -25.54 13.44
C VAL A 219 39.35 -26.59 14.39
N ALA A 220 38.55 -27.56 14.81
CA ALA A 220 39.01 -28.62 15.70
C ALA A 220 40.16 -29.45 15.09
N GLN A 221 40.06 -29.78 13.79
CA GLN A 221 41.11 -30.51 13.08
C GLN A 221 42.41 -29.70 12.95
N ALA A 222 42.31 -28.41 12.60
CA ALA A 222 43.47 -27.53 12.51
C ALA A 222 44.22 -27.44 13.83
N GLU A 223 43.50 -27.35 14.94
CA GLU A 223 44.08 -27.32 16.28
C GLU A 223 44.76 -28.63 16.66
N GLN A 224 44.14 -29.78 16.34
CA GLN A 224 44.76 -31.09 16.57
C GLN A 224 46.05 -31.24 15.77
N ALA A 225 46.09 -30.75 14.53
CA ALA A 225 47.30 -30.77 13.70
C ALA A 225 48.40 -29.87 14.30
N SER A 226 48.06 -28.66 14.76
CA SER A 226 49.01 -27.79 15.47
C SER A 226 49.55 -28.43 16.75
N GLU A 227 48.70 -29.13 17.51
CA GLU A 227 49.10 -29.86 18.71
C GLU A 227 50.14 -30.96 18.41
N GLN A 228 49.91 -31.75 17.36
CA GLN A 228 50.83 -32.82 16.94
C GLN A 228 52.18 -32.27 16.45
N LEU A 229 52.19 -31.13 15.77
CA LEU A 229 53.42 -30.51 15.28
C LEU A 229 54.30 -29.96 16.41
N ALA A 230 53.70 -29.38 17.45
CA ALA A 230 54.44 -28.86 18.60
C ALA A 230 55.16 -29.94 19.42
N GLU A 231 54.72 -31.20 19.37
CA GLU A 231 55.34 -32.31 20.10
C GLU A 231 56.60 -32.87 19.42
N VAL A 232 56.82 -32.62 18.12
CA VAL A 232 57.81 -33.37 17.33
C VAL A 232 59.21 -32.75 17.27
N GLN A 233 59.35 -31.42 17.34
CA GLN A 233 60.62 -30.70 17.57
C GLN A 233 60.33 -29.20 17.62
N LEU A 234 60.70 -28.54 18.72
CA LEU A 234 60.78 -27.08 18.74
C LEU A 234 62.05 -26.67 18.01
N ASP A 235 61.96 -25.64 17.17
CA ASP A 235 63.14 -24.95 16.68
C ASP A 235 63.89 -24.24 17.82
N ASP A 236 65.11 -23.78 17.55
CA ASP A 236 65.96 -23.12 18.54
C ASP A 236 65.27 -21.89 19.17
N TYR A 237 64.41 -21.21 18.39
CA TYR A 237 63.66 -20.04 18.82
C TYR A 237 62.62 -20.37 19.89
N HIS A 238 61.72 -21.33 19.62
CA HIS A 238 60.71 -21.78 20.58
C HIS A 238 61.31 -22.55 21.74
N GLN A 239 62.38 -23.31 21.51
CA GLN A 239 63.09 -24.05 22.56
C GLN A 239 63.70 -23.11 23.61
N TYR A 240 64.28 -21.97 23.19
CA TYR A 240 64.80 -20.96 24.10
C TYR A 240 63.70 -20.37 25.01
N ILE A 241 62.57 -19.96 24.41
CA ILE A 241 61.43 -19.40 25.17
C ILE A 241 60.82 -20.46 26.09
N TYR A 242 60.77 -21.72 25.64
CA TYR A 242 60.33 -22.85 26.47
C TYR A 242 61.20 -23.04 27.71
N ASP A 243 62.53 -23.03 27.56
CA ASP A 243 63.45 -23.17 28.68
C ASP A 243 63.33 -22.01 29.67
N LEU A 244 63.13 -20.79 29.16
CA LEU A 244 62.88 -19.61 29.98
C LEU A 244 61.56 -19.71 30.76
N ALA A 245 60.47 -20.16 30.12
CA ALA A 245 59.19 -20.39 30.79
C ALA A 245 59.35 -21.45 31.87
N ARG A 246 60.03 -22.56 31.58
CA ARG A 246 60.25 -23.63 32.58
C ARG A 246 61.02 -23.13 33.80
N GLN A 247 62.06 -22.33 33.58
CA GLN A 247 62.82 -21.69 34.67
C GLN A 247 61.94 -20.74 35.49
N GLY A 248 61.16 -19.90 34.83
CA GLY A 248 60.23 -18.98 35.49
C GLY A 248 59.17 -19.70 36.33
N ALA A 249 58.57 -20.77 35.79
CA ALA A 249 57.56 -21.55 36.49
C ALA A 249 58.15 -22.26 37.73
N ALA A 250 59.36 -22.81 37.59
CA ALA A 250 60.09 -23.40 38.71
C ALA A 250 60.43 -22.36 39.79
N ALA A 251 60.84 -21.15 39.40
CA ALA A 251 61.12 -20.06 40.33
C ALA A 251 59.87 -19.60 41.08
N ILE A 252 58.72 -19.48 40.39
CA ILE A 252 57.43 -19.16 41.01
C ILE A 252 57.05 -20.24 42.02
N ALA A 253 57.10 -21.51 41.61
CA ALA A 253 56.80 -22.65 42.48
C ALA A 253 57.68 -22.65 43.73
N ALA A 254 59.00 -22.56 43.57
CA ALA A 254 59.95 -22.55 44.69
C ALA A 254 59.71 -21.38 45.65
N ARG A 255 59.37 -20.19 45.11
CA ARG A 255 59.07 -19.02 45.93
C ARG A 255 57.77 -19.18 46.70
N PHE A 256 56.73 -19.72 46.06
CA PHE A 256 55.45 -20.02 46.73
C PHE A 256 55.64 -21.03 47.85
N GLU A 257 56.40 -22.10 47.62
CA GLU A 257 56.71 -23.11 48.63
C GLU A 257 57.49 -22.52 49.80
N ALA A 258 58.52 -21.72 49.54
CA ALA A 258 59.33 -21.07 50.58
C ALA A 258 58.51 -20.12 51.46
N ASP A 259 57.61 -19.33 50.87
CA ASP A 259 56.76 -18.39 51.63
C ASP A 259 55.65 -19.13 52.41
N ILE A 260 55.20 -20.30 51.93
CA ILE A 260 54.32 -21.19 52.70
C ILE A 260 55.06 -21.78 53.89
N ASP A 261 56.30 -22.25 53.69
CA ASP A 261 57.14 -22.79 54.78
C ASP A 261 57.47 -21.72 55.83
N ALA A 262 57.64 -20.46 55.41
CA ALA A 262 57.86 -19.31 56.29
C ALA A 262 56.57 -18.80 56.98
N GLY A 263 55.40 -19.38 56.70
CA GLY A 263 54.12 -18.98 57.27
C GLY A 263 53.57 -17.64 56.75
N MET A 264 54.11 -17.13 55.64
CA MET A 264 53.69 -15.86 55.02
C MET A 264 52.42 -16.01 54.16
N LEU A 265 52.11 -17.22 53.73
CA LEU A 265 50.91 -17.58 52.95
C LEU A 265 50.47 -19.00 53.32
N SER A 266 49.17 -19.26 53.44
CA SER A 266 48.70 -20.64 53.60
C SER A 266 48.52 -21.33 52.24
N LEU A 267 48.68 -22.65 52.20
CA LEU A 267 48.43 -23.42 50.98
C LEU A 267 46.98 -23.24 50.50
N ASP A 268 46.01 -23.13 51.41
CA ASP A 268 44.61 -22.90 51.07
C ASP A 268 44.37 -21.51 50.47
N ASP A 269 45.06 -20.48 50.96
CA ASP A 269 44.99 -19.13 50.36
C ASP A 269 45.50 -19.13 48.93
N LEU A 270 46.63 -19.78 48.67
CA LEU A 270 47.24 -19.86 47.34
C LEU A 270 46.35 -20.61 46.32
N PHE A 271 45.62 -21.61 46.80
CA PHE A 271 44.71 -22.44 46.00
C PHE A 271 43.26 -21.93 46.02
N ASP A 272 43.00 -20.74 46.55
CA ASP A 272 41.67 -20.11 46.49
C ASP A 272 41.23 -19.91 45.03
N ARG A 273 40.00 -20.34 44.71
CA ARG A 273 39.35 -20.19 43.40
C ARG A 273 38.03 -19.43 43.52
N ASN A 274 37.75 -18.83 44.67
CA ASN A 274 36.55 -18.04 44.89
C ASN A 274 36.72 -16.61 44.34
N TYR A 275 36.60 -16.46 43.02
CA TYR A 275 36.72 -15.19 42.33
C TYR A 275 35.54 -14.26 42.64
N LYS A 276 35.76 -13.22 43.46
CA LYS A 276 34.75 -12.22 43.78
C LYS A 276 34.84 -11.03 42.84
N ALA A 277 33.82 -10.82 42.00
CA ALA A 277 33.81 -9.69 41.07
C ALA A 277 33.91 -8.34 41.79
N GLN A 278 34.73 -7.43 41.25
CA GLN A 278 34.88 -6.05 41.71
C GLN A 278 33.78 -5.18 41.08
N PRO A 279 32.87 -4.60 41.88
CA PRO A 279 31.84 -3.71 41.36
C PRO A 279 32.44 -2.50 40.64
N GLY A 280 31.83 -2.09 39.54
CA GLY A 280 32.22 -0.88 38.80
C GLY A 280 33.48 -1.01 37.93
N THR A 281 33.89 -2.24 37.58
CA THR A 281 35.03 -2.49 36.67
C THR A 281 34.56 -3.02 35.31
N ASP A 282 35.05 -2.43 34.22
CA ASP A 282 34.86 -2.89 32.85
C ASP A 282 36.19 -2.76 32.08
N PRO A 283 36.87 -3.86 31.69
CA PRO A 283 36.48 -5.27 31.88
C PRO A 283 36.42 -5.70 33.35
N THR A 284 35.57 -6.68 33.65
CA THR A 284 35.37 -7.18 35.02
C THR A 284 36.66 -7.70 35.65
N ARG A 285 36.99 -7.18 36.83
CA ARG A 285 38.10 -7.64 37.67
C ARG A 285 37.57 -8.45 38.86
N TYR A 286 38.42 -9.28 39.45
CA TYR A 286 38.05 -10.17 40.56
C TYR A 286 39.06 -10.10 41.69
N ASN A 287 38.60 -10.37 42.92
CA ASN A 287 39.44 -10.56 44.09
C ASN A 287 39.54 -12.03 44.50
N THR A 288 40.72 -12.43 44.95
CA THR A 288 41.05 -13.71 45.57
C THR A 288 41.89 -13.52 46.83
N ARG A 289 42.00 -14.56 47.66
CA ARG A 289 42.77 -14.48 48.92
C ARG A 289 44.28 -14.29 48.72
N PHE A 290 44.84 -14.75 47.60
CA PHE A 290 46.27 -14.65 47.31
C PHE A 290 46.68 -13.42 46.50
N ASP A 291 45.75 -12.53 46.16
CA ASP A 291 46.01 -11.39 45.27
C ASP A 291 47.13 -10.48 45.73
N ARG A 292 47.07 -10.08 47.01
CA ARG A 292 48.06 -9.18 47.61
C ARG A 292 49.45 -9.82 47.61
N TYR A 293 49.49 -11.13 47.88
CA TYR A 293 50.72 -11.90 47.86
C TYR A 293 51.30 -11.98 46.44
N ALA A 294 50.47 -12.31 45.45
CA ALA A 294 50.87 -12.36 44.06
C ALA A 294 51.42 -11.01 43.56
N ASP A 295 50.77 -9.89 43.93
CA ASP A 295 51.23 -8.54 43.56
C ASP A 295 52.60 -8.18 44.15
N GLN A 296 52.98 -8.78 45.28
CA GLN A 296 54.28 -8.57 45.93
C GLN A 296 55.37 -9.47 45.36
N VAL A 297 55.02 -10.70 44.98
CA VAL A 297 55.99 -11.76 44.67
C VAL A 297 56.21 -11.94 43.18
N LEU A 298 55.14 -12.00 42.39
CA LEU A 298 55.23 -12.34 40.98
C LEU A 298 56.04 -11.34 40.14
N PRO A 299 55.96 -10.01 40.34
CA PRO A 299 56.73 -9.06 39.53
C PRO A 299 58.24 -9.26 39.61
N ALA A 300 58.76 -9.72 40.75
CA ALA A 300 60.19 -9.98 40.93
C ALA A 300 60.69 -11.16 40.08
N ILE A 301 59.78 -12.03 39.61
CA ILE A 301 60.09 -13.18 38.77
C ILE A 301 59.67 -12.93 37.32
N GLN A 302 58.50 -12.33 37.09
CA GLN A 302 57.96 -12.06 35.76
C GLN A 302 58.79 -11.03 34.98
N GLU A 303 59.19 -9.93 35.62
CA GLU A 303 59.88 -8.83 34.93
C GLU A 303 61.27 -9.24 34.40
N PRO A 304 62.13 -9.95 35.17
CA PRO A 304 63.43 -10.39 34.66
C PRO A 304 63.35 -11.37 33.47
N LEU A 305 62.24 -12.10 33.30
CA LEU A 305 62.06 -12.98 32.13
C LEU A 305 61.91 -12.14 30.85
N LEU A 306 61.18 -11.03 30.92
CA LEU A 306 60.94 -10.15 29.77
C LEU A 306 62.22 -9.50 29.23
N THR A 307 63.25 -9.36 30.07
CA THR A 307 64.53 -8.78 29.65
C THR A 307 65.47 -9.80 28.99
N GLN A 308 65.11 -11.10 28.99
CA GLN A 308 65.95 -12.15 28.40
C GLN A 308 65.83 -12.23 26.87
N HIS A 309 64.71 -11.75 26.30
CA HIS A 309 64.48 -11.82 24.86
C HIS A 309 63.58 -10.68 24.36
N GLU A 310 63.97 -9.98 23.30
CA GLU A 310 63.25 -8.80 22.78
C GLU A 310 61.85 -9.11 22.23
N ALA A 311 61.64 -10.33 21.77
CA ALA A 311 60.34 -10.78 21.28
C ALA A 311 59.30 -10.96 22.39
N LEU A 312 59.70 -11.07 23.66
CA LEU A 312 58.78 -11.27 24.77
C LEU A 312 57.95 -10.01 25.03
N VAL A 313 56.64 -10.17 24.97
CA VAL A 313 55.67 -9.10 25.18
C VAL A 313 55.09 -9.17 26.60
N TYR A 314 54.82 -10.37 27.10
CA TYR A 314 54.31 -10.56 28.45
C TYR A 314 54.78 -11.88 29.08
N ALA A 315 54.86 -11.86 30.41
CA ALA A 315 55.14 -13.02 31.25
C ALA A 315 54.13 -12.99 32.40
N ILE A 316 53.22 -13.96 32.45
CA ILE A 316 52.11 -13.98 33.41
C ILE A 316 51.90 -15.36 34.00
N ALA A 317 51.61 -15.41 35.29
CA ALA A 317 51.14 -16.61 35.95
C ALA A 317 49.61 -16.61 35.87
N THR A 318 48.99 -17.74 35.53
CA THR A 318 47.52 -17.86 35.43
C THR A 318 47.04 -19.11 36.15
N THR A 319 45.87 -19.07 36.76
CA THR A 319 45.20 -20.28 37.30
C THR A 319 44.54 -21.09 36.18
N PRO A 320 44.06 -22.33 36.45
CA PRO A 320 43.33 -23.16 35.49
C PRO A 320 42.10 -22.53 34.86
N GLU A 321 41.42 -21.62 35.56
CA GLU A 321 40.25 -20.91 35.05
C GLU A 321 40.63 -19.70 34.16
N GLY A 322 41.92 -19.46 33.95
CA GLY A 322 42.44 -18.32 33.19
C GLY A 322 42.57 -17.04 34.02
N TYR A 323 42.58 -17.14 35.35
CA TYR A 323 42.70 -15.97 36.21
C TYR A 323 44.15 -15.50 36.31
N VAL A 324 44.39 -14.23 35.96
CA VAL A 324 45.71 -13.60 36.04
C VAL A 324 45.75 -12.71 37.27
N PRO A 325 46.34 -13.16 38.41
CA PRO A 325 46.42 -12.35 39.62
C PRO A 325 47.27 -11.10 39.40
N THR A 326 48.43 -11.23 38.79
CA THR A 326 49.37 -10.12 38.58
C THR A 326 49.97 -10.25 37.20
N HIS A 327 49.71 -9.26 36.37
CA HIS A 327 50.30 -9.12 35.04
C HIS A 327 51.65 -8.40 35.15
N ASN A 328 52.52 -8.54 34.14
CA ASN A 328 53.72 -7.72 34.03
C ASN A 328 53.39 -6.21 33.92
N ARG A 329 54.34 -5.37 34.35
CA ARG A 329 54.21 -3.92 34.57
C ARG A 329 53.58 -3.15 33.42
N ALA A 330 53.91 -3.54 32.18
CA ALA A 330 53.39 -2.90 30.98
C ALA A 330 51.85 -2.95 30.88
N PHE A 331 51.22 -3.92 31.56
CA PHE A 331 49.78 -4.15 31.55
C PHE A 331 49.18 -4.30 32.96
N SER A 332 49.86 -3.83 34.01
CA SER A 332 49.39 -3.89 35.39
C SER A 332 49.00 -2.52 35.95
N ALA A 333 48.62 -1.58 35.09
CA ALA A 333 48.21 -0.25 35.52
C ALA A 333 46.96 -0.32 36.42
N PRO A 334 46.79 0.61 37.38
CA PRO A 334 45.54 0.73 38.12
C PRO A 334 44.40 1.09 37.16
N PRO A 335 43.16 0.62 37.43
CA PRO A 335 42.02 0.91 36.56
C PRO A 335 41.73 2.42 36.55
N THR A 336 41.46 2.96 35.36
CA THR A 336 41.16 4.38 35.14
C THR A 336 39.65 4.66 35.11
N GLY A 337 38.83 3.63 34.89
CA GLY A 337 37.38 3.75 34.68
C GLY A 337 36.98 3.94 33.22
N ASP A 338 37.95 4.03 32.30
CA ASP A 338 37.71 4.01 30.86
C ASP A 338 37.89 2.57 30.33
N PRO A 339 36.82 1.92 29.83
CA PRO A 339 36.88 0.53 29.36
C PRO A 339 37.86 0.29 28.21
N GLN A 340 38.16 1.28 27.38
CA GLN A 340 39.12 1.13 26.29
C GLN A 340 40.55 1.13 26.80
N VAL A 341 40.88 2.03 27.73
CA VAL A 341 42.20 2.11 28.37
C VAL A 341 42.44 0.90 29.26
N ASP A 342 41.46 0.54 30.09
CA ASP A 342 41.58 -0.56 31.06
C ASP A 342 41.67 -1.94 30.40
N ARG A 343 41.02 -2.13 29.25
CA ARG A 343 41.15 -3.36 28.47
C ARG A 343 42.59 -3.64 28.04
N VAL A 344 43.33 -2.59 27.73
CA VAL A 344 44.72 -2.66 27.24
C VAL A 344 45.72 -2.62 28.40
N LYS A 345 45.60 -1.67 29.31
CA LYS A 345 46.64 -1.34 30.31
C LYS A 345 46.40 -1.94 31.70
N SER A 346 45.17 -2.35 32.01
CA SER A 346 44.75 -2.81 33.35
C SER A 346 44.34 -4.28 33.29
N ARG A 347 45.31 -5.17 33.04
CA ARG A 347 45.08 -6.60 32.76
C ARG A 347 45.20 -7.53 33.97
N SER A 348 45.74 -7.05 35.09
CA SER A 348 45.75 -7.80 36.36
C SER A 348 44.35 -7.98 36.94
N LYS A 349 44.16 -9.09 37.67
CA LYS A 349 42.92 -9.45 38.36
C LYS A 349 41.75 -9.76 37.42
N ARG A 350 42.04 -10.19 36.19
CA ARG A 350 41.02 -10.51 35.18
C ARG A 350 41.00 -12.01 34.88
N LEU A 351 39.83 -12.47 34.46
CA LEU A 351 39.62 -13.82 33.97
C LEU A 351 39.74 -13.81 32.44
N PHE A 352 40.73 -14.50 31.90
CA PHE A 352 40.88 -14.78 30.48
C PHE A 352 40.42 -16.21 30.22
N ASN A 353 39.10 -16.40 30.31
CA ASN A 353 38.44 -17.69 30.13
C ASN A 353 38.05 -17.97 28.67
N ASP A 354 38.60 -17.21 27.73
CA ASP A 354 38.60 -17.57 26.33
C ASP A 354 39.39 -18.87 26.13
N ARG A 355 39.17 -19.52 24.99
CA ARG A 355 39.73 -20.85 24.69
C ARG A 355 41.25 -20.91 24.85
N THR A 356 41.96 -19.83 24.52
CA THR A 356 43.43 -19.72 24.65
C THR A 356 43.85 -19.50 26.10
N GLY A 357 43.25 -18.52 26.78
CA GLY A 357 43.61 -18.21 28.17
C GLY A 357 43.32 -19.33 29.17
N GLY A 358 42.19 -20.03 29.02
CA GLY A 358 41.83 -21.15 29.88
C GLY A 358 42.76 -22.36 29.72
N ARG A 359 43.06 -22.76 28.48
CA ARG A 359 43.94 -23.92 28.20
C ARG A 359 45.35 -23.72 28.74
N CYS A 360 45.93 -22.54 28.57
CA CYS A 360 47.25 -22.20 29.11
C CYS A 360 47.33 -22.32 30.64
N GLY A 361 46.23 -22.10 31.35
CA GLY A 361 46.21 -22.30 32.81
C GLY A 361 45.92 -23.73 33.24
N SER A 362 45.17 -24.50 32.44
CA SER A 362 44.59 -25.77 32.87
C SER A 362 45.35 -27.01 32.42
N HIS A 363 46.27 -26.89 31.45
CA HIS A 363 47.03 -28.03 30.96
C HIS A 363 48.13 -28.45 31.94
N GLU A 364 48.34 -29.76 32.09
CA GLU A 364 49.43 -30.34 32.91
C GLU A 364 50.54 -30.97 32.05
N ARG A 365 50.53 -30.67 30.75
CA ARG A 365 51.51 -31.21 29.81
C ARG A 365 52.84 -30.47 29.94
N ARG A 366 53.88 -31.04 29.32
CA ARG A 366 55.23 -30.47 29.34
C ARG A 366 55.29 -29.06 28.72
N LEU A 367 54.48 -28.81 27.69
CA LEU A 367 54.42 -27.57 26.92
C LEU A 367 53.03 -27.46 26.27
N LEU A 368 52.52 -26.23 26.18
CA LEU A 368 51.47 -25.83 25.25
C LEU A 368 51.96 -24.61 24.47
N LEU A 369 51.95 -24.68 23.14
CA LEU A 369 52.25 -23.55 22.24
C LEU A 369 51.01 -23.24 21.41
N GLN A 370 50.55 -21.99 21.46
CA GLN A 370 49.41 -21.52 20.67
C GLN A 370 49.80 -20.29 19.88
N THR A 371 49.37 -20.23 18.62
CA THR A 371 49.54 -19.04 17.78
C THR A 371 48.17 -18.40 17.58
N TYR A 372 48.05 -17.12 17.89
CA TYR A 372 46.79 -16.38 17.78
C TYR A 372 47.06 -14.95 17.29
N SER A 373 46.04 -14.34 16.69
CA SER A 373 46.07 -12.92 16.36
C SER A 373 45.53 -12.13 17.55
N ARG A 374 46.26 -11.12 18.02
CA ARG A 374 45.76 -10.19 19.05
C ARG A 374 44.65 -9.32 18.47
N ASP A 375 43.90 -8.65 19.34
CA ASP A 375 42.93 -7.61 18.96
C ASP A 375 43.55 -6.48 18.10
N THR A 376 44.88 -6.36 18.08
CA THR A 376 45.67 -5.43 17.27
C THR A 376 46.02 -5.95 15.86
N GLY A 377 45.65 -7.18 15.51
CA GLY A 377 45.98 -7.85 14.25
C GLY A 377 47.36 -8.51 14.21
N GLU A 378 48.21 -8.27 15.21
CA GLU A 378 49.55 -8.86 15.32
C GLU A 378 49.46 -10.36 15.63
N LEU A 379 50.20 -11.18 14.88
CA LEU A 379 50.39 -12.59 15.17
C LEU A 379 51.28 -12.74 16.41
N MET A 380 50.89 -13.61 17.33
CA MET A 380 51.60 -13.85 18.59
C MET A 380 51.62 -15.33 18.93
N HIS A 381 52.73 -15.77 19.49
CA HIS A 381 52.84 -17.05 20.16
C HIS A 381 52.57 -16.87 21.66
N ASP A 382 51.82 -17.79 22.24
CA ASP A 382 51.64 -17.96 23.68
C ASP A 382 52.16 -19.35 24.05
N LEU A 383 53.30 -19.35 24.76
CA LEU A 383 53.91 -20.56 25.27
C LEU A 383 53.60 -20.69 26.75
N SER A 384 53.09 -21.85 27.14
CA SER A 384 52.69 -22.12 28.51
C SER A 384 53.32 -23.40 29.07
N VAL A 385 53.73 -23.33 30.33
CA VAL A 385 54.25 -24.46 31.12
C VAL A 385 53.59 -24.49 32.50
N PRO A 386 53.34 -25.68 33.07
CA PRO A 386 52.64 -25.82 34.35
C PRO A 386 53.52 -25.37 35.53
N ILE A 387 52.90 -24.71 36.51
CA ILE A 387 53.44 -24.34 37.81
C ILE A 387 52.90 -25.37 38.82
N MET A 388 53.81 -26.19 39.34
CA MET A 388 53.51 -27.23 40.33
C MET A 388 53.98 -26.80 41.71
N VAL A 389 53.08 -26.74 42.68
CA VAL A 389 53.37 -26.35 44.08
C VAL A 389 53.06 -27.53 44.99
N ARG A 390 54.08 -28.07 45.67
CA ARG A 390 54.03 -29.29 46.49
C ARG A 390 53.37 -30.48 45.76
N GLY A 391 53.68 -30.63 44.47
CA GLY A 391 53.12 -31.68 43.61
C GLY A 391 51.68 -31.45 43.15
N ARG A 392 51.05 -30.33 43.50
CA ARG A 392 49.71 -29.94 43.03
C ARG A 392 49.82 -28.91 41.91
N HIS A 393 49.03 -29.08 40.85
CA HIS A 393 48.96 -28.11 39.76
C HIS A 393 48.27 -26.83 40.25
N TRP A 394 49.03 -25.72 40.29
CA TRP A 394 48.49 -24.42 40.70
C TRP A 394 47.91 -23.66 39.50
N GLY A 395 48.53 -23.79 38.34
CA GLY A 395 48.19 -23.08 37.10
C GLY A 395 49.38 -23.08 36.14
N GLY A 396 49.41 -22.18 35.15
CA GLY A 396 50.49 -22.11 34.15
C GLY A 396 51.26 -20.79 34.18
N LEU A 397 52.56 -20.82 33.88
CA LEU A 397 53.31 -19.64 33.44
C LEU A 397 53.17 -19.51 31.93
N ARG A 398 52.76 -18.33 31.47
CA ARG A 398 52.58 -17.99 30.06
C ARG A 398 53.60 -16.94 29.64
N LEU A 399 54.29 -17.20 28.55
CA LEU A 399 55.15 -16.26 27.85
C LEU A 399 54.54 -15.96 26.50
N GLY A 400 54.09 -14.72 26.31
CA GLY A 400 53.66 -14.22 25.02
C GLY A 400 54.82 -13.60 24.27
N TYR A 401 55.09 -14.04 23.05
CA TYR A 401 56.18 -13.52 22.22
C TYR A 401 55.81 -13.43 20.75
N ARG A 402 56.49 -12.53 20.04
CA ARG A 402 56.27 -12.32 18.60
C ARG A 402 56.92 -13.44 17.76
N PRO A 403 56.42 -13.74 16.56
CA PRO A 403 57.09 -14.62 15.60
C PRO A 403 58.49 -14.11 15.21
N GLU A 404 59.42 -15.01 14.92
CA GLU A 404 60.83 -14.69 14.63
C GLU A 404 60.99 -13.64 13.50
N ASP A 405 60.25 -13.79 12.40
CA ASP A 405 60.28 -12.88 11.24
C ASP A 405 59.86 -11.43 11.57
N SER A 406 59.05 -11.24 12.61
CA SER A 406 58.52 -9.92 12.99
C SER A 406 59.48 -9.11 13.86
N VAL A 407 60.52 -9.75 14.40
CA VAL A 407 61.56 -9.11 15.22
C VAL A 407 62.65 -8.51 14.32
N ILE A 408 63.02 -9.24 13.26
CA ILE A 408 64.04 -8.81 12.28
C ILE A 408 63.63 -7.49 11.58
N ALA A 409 62.33 -7.31 11.29
CA ALA A 409 61.82 -6.11 10.62
C ALA A 409 61.88 -4.82 11.46
N GLN A 410 61.99 -4.90 12.80
CA GLN A 410 62.10 -3.72 13.67
C GLN A 410 63.54 -3.30 13.94
N GLY A 411 64.51 -4.21 13.81
CA GLY A 411 65.94 -3.93 14.00
C GLY A 411 66.53 -3.01 12.92
N ASP A 412 66.04 -3.09 11.68
CA ASP A 412 66.50 -2.25 10.56
C ASP A 412 65.94 -0.82 10.57
N SER A 413 64.95 -0.51 11.42
CA SER A 413 64.34 0.83 11.48
C SER A 413 65.02 1.80 12.47
N ALA A 414 66.10 1.39 13.14
CA ALA A 414 66.84 2.23 14.11
C ALA A 414 68.12 2.87 13.54
N ILE A 415 68.38 2.74 12.24
CA ILE A 415 69.40 3.51 11.53
C ILE A 415 68.72 4.32 10.42
N HIS A 416 68.01 5.39 10.80
CA HIS A 416 67.87 6.60 9.98
C HIS A 416 67.46 7.82 10.80
#